data_AF-A0A7H4P872-F1
#
_entry.id   AF-A0A7H4P872-F1
#
_cell.length_a   1.000
_cell.length_b   1.000
_cell.length_c   1.000
_cell.angle_alpha   90.00
_cell.angle_beta   90.00
_cell.angle_gamma   90.00
#
_symmetry.space_group_name_H-M   'P 1'
#
loop_
_entity.id
_entity.type
_entity.pdbx_description
1 polymer ?
#
loop_
_entity_poly.entity_id
_entity_poly.type
_entity_poly.pdbx_seq_one_letter_code
_entity_poly.pdbx_strand_id
1 'polypeptide(L)'
;MPEINEFGQQVNDRVPGWQGAGLLRRTALNGRFCRLEPLATERHAADLFAAYTLGDDSDWTWLASNCPQSVESTVHWITGKVMDDGLVPYAVIDLHAERAVGLVSYMAIERAMGTVEIGHVTWSRAMKNTPLGTEAVWLLLQNGFAHGYRRLEWKCDSMNLASRRAADRLGFTWEGRLRQRMVRKGRTRDSDMLSIIDSEWPARDAALRAWLAPENFDADGRQIKRLEDFR
;
A
#
# COMPACT_ATOMS: atom_id res chain seq x y z
N MET A 1 -7.88 7.59 27.44
CA MET A 1 -7.07 7.33 28.66
C MET A 1 -7.57 6.02 29.21
N PRO A 2 -6.71 5.06 29.57
CA PRO A 2 -7.17 3.75 30.02
C PRO A 2 -8.17 3.91 31.17
N GLU A 3 -9.37 3.35 30.98
CA GLU A 3 -10.44 3.35 31.98
C GLU A 3 -10.22 2.19 32.95
N ILE A 4 -10.79 2.29 34.16
CA ILE A 4 -10.87 1.16 35.09
C ILE A 4 -12.25 0.53 34.97
N ASN A 5 -12.33 -0.76 34.65
CA ASN A 5 -13.60 -1.47 34.57
C ASN A 5 -14.18 -1.80 35.96
N GLU A 6 -15.39 -2.37 36.00
CA GLU A 6 -16.09 -2.78 37.23
C GLU A 6 -15.33 -3.80 38.09
N PHE A 7 -14.26 -4.41 37.56
CA PHE A 7 -13.39 -5.37 38.25
C PHE A 7 -12.07 -4.76 38.72
N GLY A 8 -11.87 -3.44 38.57
CA GLY A 8 -10.63 -2.77 38.97
C GLY A 8 -9.47 -2.93 37.97
N GLN A 9 -9.74 -3.33 36.72
CA GLN A 9 -8.72 -3.56 35.70
C GLN A 9 -8.62 -2.37 34.73
N GLN A 10 -7.40 -2.05 34.29
CA GLN A 10 -7.19 -1.10 33.19
C GLN A 10 -7.66 -1.69 31.86
N VAL A 11 -8.49 -0.95 31.15
CA VAL A 11 -9.02 -1.31 29.82
C VAL A 11 -8.82 -0.17 28.84
N ASN A 12 -8.75 -0.50 27.54
CA ASN A 12 -8.62 0.49 26.48
C ASN A 12 -9.91 1.30 26.29
N ASP A 13 -9.79 2.42 25.58
CA ASP A 13 -10.90 3.32 25.26
C ASP A 13 -12.06 2.57 24.59
N ARG A 14 -13.31 2.91 24.95
CA ARG A 14 -14.51 2.34 24.34
C ARG A 14 -14.64 2.76 22.87
N VAL A 15 -15.32 1.93 22.06
CA VAL A 15 -15.68 2.23 20.67
C VAL A 15 -17.21 2.17 20.53
N PRO A 16 -17.95 3.20 20.98
CA PRO A 16 -19.40 3.16 21.01
C PRO A 16 -20.00 2.98 19.61
N GLY A 17 -20.98 2.08 19.48
CA GLY A 17 -21.71 1.90 18.22
C GLY A 17 -20.89 1.27 17.08
N TRP A 18 -19.77 0.60 17.37
CA TRP A 18 -19.00 -0.10 16.35
C TRP A 18 -19.82 -1.21 15.66
N GLN A 19 -19.89 -1.16 14.33
CA GLN A 19 -20.62 -2.14 13.49
C GLN A 19 -19.72 -2.83 12.45
N GLY A 20 -18.41 -2.58 12.49
CA GLY A 20 -17.49 -2.99 11.44
C GLY A 20 -17.28 -1.93 10.35
N ALA A 21 -16.22 -2.09 9.58
CA ALA A 21 -15.92 -1.25 8.43
C ALA A 21 -16.69 -1.67 7.16
N GLY A 22 -16.82 -0.71 6.25
CA GLY A 22 -17.44 -0.87 4.94
C GLY A 22 -16.70 -1.87 4.05
N LEU A 23 -17.41 -2.35 3.02
CA LEU A 23 -16.81 -3.18 1.98
C LEU A 23 -15.92 -2.33 1.06
N LEU A 24 -14.64 -2.69 0.94
CA LEU A 24 -13.74 -2.10 -0.06
C LEU A 24 -14.04 -2.74 -1.41
N ARG A 25 -14.68 -2.00 -2.31
CA ARG A 25 -15.04 -2.47 -3.64
C ARG A 25 -13.88 -2.25 -4.61
N ARG A 26 -13.79 -3.12 -5.62
CA ARG A 26 -12.91 -2.96 -6.79
C ARG A 26 -13.43 -1.84 -7.70
N THR A 27 -13.32 -0.60 -7.26
CA THR A 27 -13.68 0.62 -8.01
C THR A 27 -12.45 1.50 -8.21
N ALA A 28 -12.38 2.22 -9.33
CA ALA A 28 -11.23 3.08 -9.61
C ALA A 28 -11.08 4.20 -8.57
N LEU A 29 -9.83 4.49 -8.20
CA LEU A 29 -9.46 5.61 -7.33
C LEU A 29 -8.62 6.59 -8.14
N ASN A 30 -9.05 7.84 -8.24
CA ASN A 30 -8.43 8.82 -9.13
C ASN A 30 -7.55 9.80 -8.33
N GLY A 31 -6.28 9.86 -8.68
CA GLY A 31 -5.34 10.88 -8.22
C GLY A 31 -5.02 11.88 -9.33
N ARG A 32 -3.95 12.65 -9.11
CA ARG A 32 -3.39 13.61 -10.07
C ARG A 32 -2.30 13.01 -10.94
N PHE A 33 -1.39 12.24 -10.36
CA PHE A 33 -0.24 11.66 -11.07
C PHE A 33 -0.56 10.25 -11.56
N CYS A 34 -1.35 9.51 -10.78
CA CYS A 34 -1.81 8.17 -11.11
C CYS A 34 -3.29 8.00 -10.84
N ARG A 35 -3.86 6.95 -11.45
CA ARG A 35 -5.13 6.35 -11.01
C ARG A 35 -4.91 4.89 -10.66
N LEU A 36 -5.66 4.40 -9.69
CA LEU A 36 -5.74 2.99 -9.36
C LEU A 36 -6.94 2.39 -10.07
N GLU A 37 -6.68 1.55 -11.06
CA GLU A 37 -7.72 0.78 -11.73
C GLU A 37 -7.84 -0.61 -11.09
N PRO A 38 -9.06 -1.15 -10.90
CA PRO A 38 -9.22 -2.56 -10.56
C PRO A 38 -8.42 -3.43 -11.50
N LEU A 39 -7.55 -4.29 -10.96
CA LEU A 39 -6.66 -5.11 -11.76
C LEU A 39 -7.47 -6.00 -12.71
N ALA A 40 -7.17 -5.93 -14.01
CA ALA A 40 -7.83 -6.67 -15.07
C ALA A 40 -6.76 -7.32 -15.96
N THR A 41 -6.83 -8.63 -16.10
CA THR A 41 -5.78 -9.44 -16.73
C THR A 41 -5.50 -9.00 -18.17
N GLU A 42 -6.54 -8.92 -18.99
CA GLU A 42 -6.45 -8.64 -20.42
C GLU A 42 -6.01 -7.19 -20.67
N ARG A 43 -6.32 -6.28 -19.75
CA ARG A 43 -6.03 -4.85 -19.86
C ARG A 43 -4.61 -4.52 -19.42
N HIS A 44 -4.14 -5.11 -18.32
CA HIS A 44 -2.94 -4.63 -17.62
C HIS A 44 -1.71 -5.50 -17.84
N ALA A 45 -1.85 -6.76 -18.28
CA ALA A 45 -0.70 -7.68 -18.35
C ALA A 45 0.45 -7.18 -19.23
N ALA A 46 0.15 -6.67 -20.42
CA ALA A 46 1.18 -6.23 -21.37
C ALA A 46 1.96 -5.02 -20.85
N ASP A 47 1.26 -4.02 -20.33
CA ASP A 47 1.85 -2.82 -19.72
C ASP A 47 2.68 -3.15 -18.48
N LEU A 48 2.13 -3.97 -17.58
CA LEU A 48 2.85 -4.40 -16.38
C LEU A 48 4.11 -5.19 -16.73
N PHE A 49 4.03 -6.10 -17.71
CA PHE A 49 5.22 -6.82 -18.19
C PHE A 49 6.28 -5.84 -18.71
N ALA A 50 5.89 -4.91 -19.60
CA ALA A 50 6.80 -3.90 -20.13
C ALA A 50 7.41 -3.02 -19.04
N ALA A 51 6.66 -2.68 -17.99
CA ALA A 51 7.17 -1.90 -16.88
C ALA A 51 8.18 -2.68 -16.02
N TYR A 52 7.91 -3.95 -15.72
CA TYR A 52 8.79 -4.77 -14.88
C TYR A 52 10.09 -5.19 -15.57
N THR A 53 10.10 -5.32 -16.91
CA THR A 53 11.32 -5.64 -17.68
C THR A 53 12.31 -4.48 -17.80
N LEU A 54 11.91 -3.25 -17.41
CA LEU A 54 12.87 -2.15 -17.22
C LEU A 54 13.84 -2.42 -16.05
N GLY A 55 13.45 -3.34 -15.16
CA GLY A 55 14.21 -3.73 -13.99
C GLY A 55 15.06 -4.99 -14.20
N ASP A 56 15.52 -5.52 -13.08
CA ASP A 56 16.13 -6.83 -12.97
C ASP A 56 15.50 -7.59 -11.80
N ASP A 57 15.93 -8.83 -11.58
CA ASP A 57 15.36 -9.70 -10.54
C ASP A 57 15.52 -9.14 -9.12
N SER A 58 16.40 -8.15 -8.90
CA SER A 58 16.57 -7.55 -7.58
C SER A 58 15.30 -6.84 -7.09
N ASP A 59 14.46 -6.35 -8.01
CA ASP A 59 13.17 -5.72 -7.70
C ASP A 59 12.15 -6.73 -7.13
N TRP A 60 12.40 -8.03 -7.29
CA TRP A 60 11.54 -9.14 -6.85
C TRP A 60 12.09 -9.91 -5.65
N THR A 61 13.24 -9.50 -5.11
CA THR A 61 13.96 -10.17 -4.00
C THR A 61 13.02 -10.53 -2.83
N TRP A 62 12.17 -9.59 -2.42
CA TRP A 62 11.33 -9.70 -1.22
C TRP A 62 9.90 -10.17 -1.51
N LEU A 63 9.52 -10.24 -2.78
CA LEU A 63 8.17 -10.63 -3.21
C LEU A 63 8.01 -12.16 -3.14
N ALA A 64 6.76 -12.62 -3.08
CA ALA A 64 6.48 -14.06 -3.10
C ALA A 64 6.76 -14.66 -4.48
N SER A 65 6.56 -13.87 -5.53
CA SER A 65 6.74 -14.23 -6.92
C SER A 65 8.13 -13.83 -7.44
N ASN A 66 8.50 -14.36 -8.60
CA ASN A 66 9.64 -13.91 -9.39
C ASN A 66 9.15 -13.01 -10.53
N CYS A 67 10.07 -12.29 -11.17
CA CYS A 67 9.74 -11.49 -12.33
C CYS A 67 9.13 -12.36 -13.43
N PRO A 68 7.93 -12.02 -13.93
CA PRO A 68 7.39 -12.64 -15.14
C PRO A 68 8.38 -12.49 -16.30
N GLN A 69 8.49 -13.51 -17.13
CA GLN A 69 9.44 -13.59 -18.26
C GLN A 69 8.76 -13.37 -19.62
N SER A 70 7.42 -13.27 -19.61
CA SER A 70 6.59 -13.01 -20.78
C SER A 70 5.28 -12.35 -20.38
N VAL A 71 4.57 -11.77 -21.34
CA VAL A 71 3.19 -11.29 -21.14
C VAL A 71 2.29 -12.43 -20.66
N GLU A 72 2.43 -13.64 -21.19
CA GLU A 72 1.66 -14.82 -20.77
C GLU A 72 1.92 -15.18 -19.30
N SER A 73 3.18 -15.19 -18.86
CA SER A 73 3.49 -15.42 -17.44
C SER A 73 2.97 -14.29 -16.54
N THR A 74 2.89 -13.07 -17.06
CA THR A 74 2.30 -11.92 -16.36
C THR A 74 0.78 -12.08 -16.23
N VAL A 75 0.11 -12.51 -17.31
CA VAL A 75 -1.32 -12.88 -17.34
C VAL A 75 -1.63 -13.93 -16.27
N HIS A 76 -0.84 -15.00 -16.21
CA HIS A 76 -1.02 -16.04 -15.20
C HIS A 76 -0.86 -15.49 -13.77
N TRP A 77 0.19 -14.71 -13.53
CA TRP A 77 0.48 -14.13 -12.23
C TRP A 77 -0.61 -13.16 -11.74
N ILE A 78 -1.09 -12.25 -12.60
CA ILE A 78 -2.12 -11.28 -12.20
C ILE A 78 -3.52 -11.91 -12.13
N THR A 79 -3.83 -12.91 -12.96
CA THR A 79 -5.09 -13.67 -12.86
C THR A 79 -5.25 -14.29 -11.48
N GLY A 80 -4.18 -14.85 -10.90
CA GLY A 80 -4.21 -15.39 -9.54
C GLY A 80 -4.63 -14.36 -8.48
N LYS A 81 -4.28 -13.08 -8.67
CA LYS A 81 -4.69 -11.99 -7.76
C LYS A 81 -6.12 -11.54 -8.00
N VAL A 82 -6.54 -11.47 -9.27
CA VAL A 82 -7.90 -11.09 -9.65
C VAL A 82 -8.91 -12.11 -9.12
N MET A 83 -8.57 -13.39 -9.16
CA MET A 83 -9.43 -14.48 -8.70
C MET A 83 -9.40 -14.72 -7.18
N ASP A 84 -8.55 -14.00 -6.44
CA ASP A 84 -8.48 -14.09 -4.98
C ASP A 84 -9.49 -13.12 -4.35
N ASP A 85 -10.55 -13.67 -3.76
CA ASP A 85 -11.61 -12.92 -3.07
C ASP A 85 -11.11 -12.24 -1.79
N GLY A 86 -9.96 -12.66 -1.24
CA GLY A 86 -9.29 -12.00 -0.12
C GLY A 86 -8.53 -10.73 -0.53
N LEU A 87 -8.43 -10.45 -1.83
CA LEU A 87 -7.73 -9.29 -2.39
C LEU A 87 -8.68 -8.29 -3.05
N VAL A 88 -8.33 -7.02 -2.87
CA VAL A 88 -8.81 -5.92 -3.72
C VAL A 88 -7.60 -5.38 -4.48
N PRO A 89 -7.23 -5.98 -5.62
CA PRO A 89 -6.03 -5.63 -6.37
C PRO A 89 -6.27 -4.48 -7.33
N TYR A 90 -5.26 -3.62 -7.44
CA TYR A 90 -5.23 -2.47 -8.33
C TYR A 90 -3.96 -2.47 -9.20
N ALA A 91 -4.13 -2.09 -10.47
CA ALA A 91 -3.04 -1.60 -11.30
C ALA A 91 -2.86 -0.10 -11.04
N VAL A 92 -1.62 0.35 -10.93
CA VAL A 92 -1.27 1.77 -10.88
C VAL A 92 -1.05 2.25 -12.29
N ILE A 93 -1.93 3.11 -12.78
CA ILE A 93 -1.83 3.72 -14.11
C ILE A 93 -1.14 5.07 -13.95
N ASP A 94 -0.02 5.25 -14.62
CA ASP A 94 0.62 6.56 -14.77
C ASP A 94 -0.22 7.40 -15.74
N LEU A 95 -0.74 8.54 -15.28
CA LEU A 95 -1.60 9.42 -16.10
C LEU A 95 -0.81 10.22 -17.14
N HIS A 96 0.51 10.31 -17.02
CA HIS A 96 1.34 10.90 -18.06
C HIS A 96 1.53 9.94 -19.25
N ALA A 97 1.82 8.67 -18.95
CA ALA A 97 2.06 7.64 -19.96
C ALA A 97 0.79 6.91 -20.41
N GLU A 98 -0.31 7.02 -19.65
CA GLU A 98 -1.57 6.28 -19.82
C GLU A 98 -1.37 4.76 -19.87
N ARG A 99 -0.51 4.23 -18.99
CA ARG A 99 -0.16 2.80 -18.92
C ARG A 99 -0.03 2.29 -17.50
N ALA A 100 -0.27 1.00 -17.31
CA ALA A 100 -0.03 0.34 -16.02
C ALA A 100 1.47 0.20 -15.74
N VAL A 101 1.93 0.76 -14.61
CA VAL A 101 3.36 0.79 -14.23
C VAL A 101 3.65 0.08 -12.90
N GLY A 102 2.63 -0.42 -12.21
CA GLY A 102 2.81 -1.16 -10.96
C GLY A 102 1.51 -1.73 -10.43
N LEU A 103 1.60 -2.42 -9.29
CA LEU A 103 0.48 -3.13 -8.67
C LEU A 103 0.49 -2.95 -7.15
N VAL A 104 -0.70 -2.82 -6.57
CA VAL A 104 -0.91 -2.81 -5.11
C VAL A 104 -2.28 -3.40 -4.78
N SER A 105 -2.45 -3.96 -3.58
CA SER A 105 -3.72 -4.55 -3.15
C SER A 105 -4.06 -4.14 -1.72
N TYR A 106 -5.35 -4.07 -1.40
CA TYR A 106 -5.77 -4.39 -0.04
C TYR A 106 -5.78 -5.91 0.15
N MET A 107 -5.38 -6.37 1.34
CA MET A 107 -5.38 -7.76 1.75
C MET A 107 -5.62 -7.89 3.25
N ALA A 108 -5.77 -9.11 3.76
CA ALA A 108 -6.01 -9.38 5.19
C ALA A 108 -7.13 -8.50 5.77
N ILE A 109 -8.25 -8.41 5.04
CA ILE A 109 -9.35 -7.51 5.35
C ILE A 109 -10.19 -8.11 6.48
N GLU A 110 -10.18 -7.48 7.66
CA GLU A 110 -11.03 -7.86 8.79
C GLU A 110 -12.06 -6.76 9.07
N ARG A 111 -13.15 -6.76 8.29
CA ARG A 111 -14.21 -5.74 8.39
C ARG A 111 -14.81 -5.63 9.79
N ALA A 112 -15.03 -6.76 10.47
CA ALA A 112 -15.57 -6.77 11.83
C ALA A 112 -14.64 -6.06 12.84
N MET A 113 -13.34 -6.01 12.57
CA MET A 113 -12.34 -5.34 13.42
C MET A 113 -11.92 -3.97 12.86
N GLY A 114 -12.25 -3.68 11.61
CA GLY A 114 -11.91 -2.42 10.95
C GLY A 114 -10.43 -2.35 10.60
N THR A 115 -9.79 -3.48 10.32
CA THR A 115 -8.38 -3.55 9.96
C THR A 115 -8.21 -4.03 8.53
N VAL A 116 -7.20 -3.49 7.83
CA VAL A 116 -6.84 -3.92 6.47
C VAL A 116 -5.36 -3.68 6.22
N GLU A 117 -4.72 -4.54 5.45
CA GLU A 117 -3.32 -4.37 5.03
C GLU A 117 -3.24 -3.81 3.61
N ILE A 118 -2.36 -2.83 3.40
CA ILE A 118 -1.87 -2.45 2.08
C ILE A 118 -0.66 -3.33 1.76
N GLY A 119 -0.83 -4.21 0.79
CA GLY A 119 0.13 -5.26 0.48
C GLY A 119 0.24 -5.52 -1.01
N HIS A 120 0.98 -6.57 -1.37
CA HIS A 120 1.30 -6.91 -2.76
C HIS A 120 1.91 -5.76 -3.59
N VAL A 121 2.51 -4.77 -2.90
CA VAL A 121 3.16 -3.61 -3.51
C VAL A 121 4.29 -4.07 -4.42
N THR A 122 4.10 -3.88 -5.72
CA THR A 122 5.01 -4.29 -6.78
C THR A 122 5.25 -3.09 -7.70
N TRP A 123 6.22 -2.26 -7.34
CA TRP A 123 6.59 -1.07 -8.09
C TRP A 123 7.63 -1.39 -9.15
N SER A 124 7.38 -1.01 -10.39
CA SER A 124 8.39 -1.05 -11.43
C SER A 124 9.43 0.07 -11.25
N ARG A 125 10.52 0.01 -12.03
CA ARG A 125 11.49 1.11 -12.08
C ARG A 125 10.90 2.42 -12.62
N ALA A 126 9.85 2.36 -13.43
CA ALA A 126 9.15 3.56 -13.91
C ALA A 126 8.51 4.38 -12.77
N MET A 127 8.24 3.75 -11.62
CA MET A 127 7.67 4.44 -10.46
C MET A 127 8.73 5.01 -9.51
N LYS A 128 9.99 4.57 -9.60
CA LYS A 128 11.03 4.99 -8.66
C LYS A 128 11.36 6.46 -8.88
N ASN A 129 11.56 7.19 -7.78
CA ASN A 129 11.83 8.63 -7.79
C ASN A 129 10.71 9.48 -8.44
N THR A 130 9.48 8.97 -8.46
CA THR A 130 8.29 9.69 -8.92
C THR A 130 7.26 9.84 -7.79
N PRO A 131 6.25 10.73 -7.92
CA PRO A 131 5.14 10.81 -6.98
C PRO A 131 4.19 9.61 -6.99
N LEU A 132 4.22 8.77 -8.03
CA LEU A 132 3.24 7.71 -8.28
C LEU A 132 3.08 6.76 -7.09
N GLY A 133 4.19 6.30 -6.51
CA GLY A 133 4.16 5.39 -5.36
C GLY A 133 3.57 6.03 -4.10
N THR A 134 3.82 7.33 -3.88
CA THR A 134 3.22 8.07 -2.76
C THR A 134 1.73 8.25 -2.97
N GLU A 135 1.31 8.70 -4.15
CA GLU A 135 -0.09 8.95 -4.43
C GLU A 135 -0.92 7.66 -4.44
N ALA A 136 -0.39 6.57 -4.99
CA ALA A 136 -1.05 5.26 -4.96
C ALA A 136 -1.34 4.81 -3.52
N VAL A 137 -0.38 4.94 -2.60
CA VAL A 137 -0.63 4.59 -1.19
C VAL A 137 -1.56 5.60 -0.52
N TRP A 138 -1.45 6.89 -0.80
CA TRP A 138 -2.37 7.91 -0.28
C TRP A 138 -3.83 7.65 -0.69
N LEU A 139 -4.09 7.29 -1.96
CA LEU A 139 -5.43 6.92 -2.44
C LEU A 139 -6.01 5.73 -1.67
N LEU A 140 -5.18 4.72 -1.38
CA LEU A 140 -5.60 3.57 -0.57
C LEU A 140 -5.81 3.95 0.90
N LEU A 141 -4.97 4.82 1.47
CA LEU A 141 -5.18 5.29 2.84
C LEU A 141 -6.50 6.05 2.95
N GLN A 142 -6.71 7.04 2.08
CA GLN A 142 -7.92 7.83 2.00
C GLN A 142 -9.17 6.97 1.85
N ASN A 143 -9.16 6.03 0.89
CA ASN A 143 -10.29 5.16 0.65
C ASN A 143 -10.57 4.22 1.83
N GLY A 144 -9.54 3.67 2.48
CA GLY A 144 -9.71 2.80 3.65
C GLY A 144 -10.35 3.53 4.83
N PHE A 145 -9.79 4.67 5.23
CA PHE A 145 -10.36 5.47 6.32
C PHE A 145 -11.76 6.01 6.00
N ALA A 146 -12.03 6.39 4.74
CA ALA A 146 -13.37 6.80 4.30
C ALA A 146 -14.41 5.66 4.41
N HIS A 147 -13.98 4.40 4.36
CA HIS A 147 -14.83 3.22 4.58
C HIS A 147 -14.90 2.79 6.06
N GLY A 148 -14.42 3.62 6.99
CA GLY A 148 -14.52 3.36 8.43
C GLY A 148 -13.53 2.31 8.95
N TYR A 149 -12.48 2.00 8.19
CA TYR A 149 -11.36 1.23 8.75
C TYR A 149 -10.64 2.09 9.79
N ARG A 150 -10.33 1.47 10.93
CA ARG A 150 -9.67 2.12 12.07
C ARG A 150 -8.17 1.93 12.05
N ARG A 151 -7.68 1.00 11.23
CA ARG A 151 -6.28 0.61 11.17
C ARG A 151 -5.92 0.12 9.77
N LEU A 152 -4.93 0.76 9.17
CA LEU A 152 -4.34 0.34 7.91
C LEU A 152 -2.90 -0.12 8.16
N GLU A 153 -2.59 -1.34 7.74
CA GLU A 153 -1.33 -2.01 8.03
C GLU A 153 -0.37 -2.00 6.84
N TRP A 154 0.92 -2.02 7.13
CA TRP A 154 1.99 -2.31 6.18
C TRP A 154 2.91 -3.37 6.78
N LYS A 155 3.26 -4.39 5.99
CA LYS A 155 4.16 -5.48 6.42
C LYS A 155 5.26 -5.66 5.41
N CYS A 156 6.50 -5.64 5.87
CA CYS A 156 7.66 -5.91 5.02
C CYS A 156 8.59 -6.95 5.62
N ASP A 157 9.42 -7.56 4.78
CA ASP A 157 10.57 -8.30 5.28
C ASP A 157 11.46 -7.35 6.08
N SER A 158 11.94 -7.79 7.24
CA SER A 158 12.86 -7.04 8.10
C SER A 158 14.14 -6.55 7.39
N MET A 159 14.58 -7.26 6.36
CA MET A 159 15.76 -6.91 5.56
C MET A 159 15.39 -6.08 4.32
N ASN A 160 14.10 -5.90 4.02
CA ASN A 160 13.63 -4.96 3.00
C ASN A 160 13.57 -3.53 3.56
N LEU A 161 14.76 -2.96 3.82
CA LEU A 161 14.90 -1.61 4.37
C LEU A 161 14.28 -0.53 3.47
N ALA A 162 14.20 -0.77 2.16
CA ALA A 162 13.56 0.16 1.23
C ALA A 162 12.04 0.25 1.48
N SER A 163 11.37 -0.90 1.65
CA SER A 163 9.94 -0.94 2.00
C SER A 163 9.67 -0.36 3.38
N ARG A 164 10.54 -0.66 4.36
CA ARG A 164 10.49 -0.08 5.70
C ARG A 164 10.53 1.44 5.67
N ARG A 165 11.55 2.01 5.02
CA ARG A 165 11.72 3.46 4.86
C ARG A 165 10.56 4.11 4.11
N ALA A 166 10.02 3.42 3.09
CA ALA A 166 8.86 3.93 2.36
C ALA A 166 7.64 4.06 3.29
N ALA A 167 7.35 3.04 4.09
CA ALA A 167 6.24 3.08 5.04
C ALA A 167 6.46 4.14 6.13
N ASP A 168 7.66 4.24 6.70
CA ASP A 168 8.02 5.28 7.68
C ASP A 168 7.83 6.69 7.09
N ARG A 169 8.31 6.92 5.87
CA ARG A 169 8.14 8.20 5.14
C ARG A 169 6.67 8.55 4.94
N LEU A 170 5.85 7.57 4.56
CA LEU A 170 4.40 7.72 4.33
C LEU A 170 3.57 7.93 5.61
N GLY A 171 4.18 7.82 6.78
CA GLY A 171 3.52 8.12 8.05
C GLY A 171 3.09 6.92 8.86
N PHE A 172 3.44 5.70 8.43
CA PHE A 172 3.22 4.50 9.22
C PHE A 172 4.13 4.46 10.45
N THR A 173 3.59 4.01 11.58
CA THR A 173 4.28 3.84 12.85
C THR A 173 4.76 2.39 12.99
N TRP A 174 6.02 2.16 13.41
CA TRP A 174 6.50 0.81 13.74
C TRP A 174 5.82 0.28 14.99
N GLU A 175 5.48 -1.01 14.98
CA GLU A 175 4.87 -1.65 16.15
C GLU A 175 5.64 -2.86 16.64
N GLY A 176 6.48 -3.47 15.79
CA GLY A 176 7.27 -4.62 16.20
C GLY A 176 7.72 -5.48 15.04
N ARG A 177 8.44 -6.55 15.40
CA ARG A 177 8.94 -7.57 14.49
C ARG A 177 8.44 -8.93 14.89
N LEU A 178 7.76 -9.60 13.96
CA LEU A 178 7.39 -11.00 14.08
C LEU A 178 8.57 -11.86 13.60
N ARG A 179 9.31 -12.43 14.55
CA ARG A 179 10.47 -13.32 14.26
C ARG A 179 9.98 -14.63 13.65
N GLN A 180 10.71 -15.12 12.64
CA GLN A 180 10.43 -16.36 11.90
C GLN A 180 8.97 -16.47 11.41
N ARG A 181 8.36 -15.34 11.06
CA ARG A 181 6.93 -15.27 10.72
C ARG A 181 6.57 -16.13 9.52
N MET A 182 7.47 -16.27 8.55
CA MET A 182 7.28 -17.16 7.40
C MET A 182 8.62 -17.59 6.79
N VAL A 183 8.57 -18.60 5.92
CA VAL A 183 9.66 -18.96 5.01
C VAL A 183 9.34 -18.40 3.63
N ARG A 184 10.28 -17.68 3.01
CA ARG A 184 10.14 -17.13 1.66
C ARG A 184 11.39 -17.41 0.85
N LYS A 185 11.22 -18.00 -0.34
CA LYS A 185 12.33 -18.35 -1.25
C LYS A 185 13.48 -19.10 -0.53
N GLY A 186 13.11 -20.05 0.35
CA GLY A 186 14.05 -20.86 1.13
C GLY A 186 14.75 -20.14 2.30
N ARG A 187 14.32 -18.91 2.66
CA ARG A 187 14.91 -18.12 3.75
C ARG A 187 13.88 -17.79 4.83
N THR A 188 14.34 -17.61 6.07
CA THR A 188 13.51 -17.01 7.12
C THR A 188 13.12 -15.60 6.71
N ARG A 189 11.87 -15.23 6.96
CA ARG A 189 11.38 -13.87 6.88
C ARG A 189 10.83 -13.47 8.24
N ASP A 190 11.60 -12.64 8.93
CA ASP A 190 11.08 -11.82 10.01
C ASP A 190 10.26 -10.69 9.39
N SER A 191 9.09 -10.39 9.95
CA SER A 191 8.18 -9.38 9.39
C SER A 191 8.09 -8.16 10.29
N ASP A 192 8.50 -7.02 9.77
CA ASP A 192 8.26 -5.73 10.43
C ASP A 192 6.81 -5.31 10.19
N MET A 193 6.14 -4.96 11.28
CA MET A 193 4.74 -4.56 11.32
C MET A 193 4.66 -3.06 11.51
N LEU A 194 3.86 -2.39 10.68
CA LEU A 194 3.54 -0.99 10.82
C LEU A 194 2.06 -0.73 10.63
N SER A 195 1.59 0.40 11.14
CA SER A 195 0.22 0.84 10.92
C SER A 195 0.07 2.36 10.85
N ILE A 196 -1.07 2.80 10.32
CA ILE A 196 -1.67 4.11 10.61
C ILE A 196 -3.05 3.83 11.20
N ILE A 197 -3.40 4.52 12.29
CA ILE A 197 -4.73 4.43 12.90
C ILE A 197 -5.61 5.64 12.57
N ASP A 198 -6.92 5.50 12.76
CA ASP A 198 -7.94 6.52 12.46
C ASP A 198 -7.64 7.89 13.09
N SER A 199 -7.17 7.93 14.33
CA SER A 199 -6.82 9.17 15.03
C SER A 199 -5.57 9.87 14.48
N GLU A 200 -4.66 9.13 13.84
CA GLU A 200 -3.46 9.69 13.19
C GLU A 200 -3.77 10.21 11.77
N TRP A 201 -4.75 9.59 11.11
CA TRP A 201 -5.04 9.81 9.69
C TRP A 201 -5.22 11.29 9.30
N PRO A 202 -5.98 12.13 10.01
CA PRO A 202 -6.19 13.52 9.59
C PRO A 202 -4.88 14.32 9.42
N ALA A 203 -3.91 14.11 10.32
CA ALA A 203 -2.61 14.76 10.22
C ALA A 203 -1.75 14.17 9.07
N ARG A 204 -1.82 12.86 8.85
CA ARG A 204 -1.11 12.19 7.74
C ARG A 204 -1.67 12.56 6.37
N ASP A 205 -3.00 12.65 6.25
CA ASP A 205 -3.67 13.11 5.04
C ASP A 205 -3.26 14.53 4.69
N ALA A 206 -3.27 15.45 5.66
CA ALA A 206 -2.86 16.83 5.45
C ALA A 206 -1.42 16.94 4.91
N ALA A 207 -0.47 16.21 5.52
CA ALA A 207 0.92 16.20 5.08
C ALA A 207 1.09 15.58 3.67
N LEU A 208 0.43 14.46 3.39
CA LEU A 208 0.47 13.79 2.08
C LEU A 208 -0.12 14.67 0.98
N ARG A 209 -1.27 15.31 1.24
CA ARG A 209 -1.90 16.23 0.30
C ARG A 209 -1.05 17.46 0.04
N ALA A 210 -0.41 18.03 1.08
CA ALA A 210 0.50 19.15 0.92
C ALA A 210 1.73 18.78 0.09
N TRP A 211 2.29 17.58 0.30
CA TRP A 211 3.42 17.09 -0.49
C TRP A 211 3.04 16.78 -1.96
N LEU A 212 1.83 16.25 -2.20
CA LEU A 212 1.29 15.96 -3.55
C LEU A 212 0.79 17.22 -4.29
N ALA A 213 0.70 18.36 -3.60
CA ALA A 213 0.23 19.60 -4.19
C ALA A 213 1.17 20.07 -5.31
N PRO A 214 0.67 20.69 -6.40
CA PRO A 214 1.52 20.99 -7.54
C PRO A 214 2.57 22.06 -7.17
N GLU A 215 2.29 22.88 -6.16
CA GLU A 215 3.23 23.88 -5.66
C GLU A 215 4.45 23.27 -4.96
N ASN A 216 4.45 21.96 -4.68
CA ASN A 216 5.60 21.25 -4.13
C ASN A 216 6.49 20.60 -5.21
N PHE A 217 6.23 20.83 -6.50
CA PHE A 217 7.06 20.32 -7.58
C PHE A 217 7.56 21.45 -8.48
N ASP A 218 8.85 21.43 -8.82
CA ASP A 218 9.44 22.39 -9.74
C ASP A 218 9.09 22.08 -11.21
N ALA A 219 9.55 22.92 -12.13
CA ALA A 219 9.27 22.76 -13.57
C ALA A 219 9.82 21.45 -14.17
N ASP A 220 10.81 20.83 -13.52
CA ASP A 220 11.39 19.54 -13.93
C ASP A 220 10.73 18.35 -13.20
N GLY A 221 9.66 18.59 -12.42
CA GLY A 221 8.94 17.59 -11.66
C GLY A 221 9.66 17.10 -10.40
N ARG A 222 10.69 17.82 -9.92
CA ARG A 222 11.38 17.47 -8.68
C ARG A 222 10.66 18.08 -7.48
N GLN A 223 10.60 17.34 -6.38
CA GLN A 223 10.00 17.84 -5.14
C GLN A 223 10.80 19.04 -4.58
N ILE A 224 10.10 20.07 -4.12
CA ILE A 224 10.67 21.27 -3.48
C ILE A 224 10.93 21.01 -2.00
N LYS A 225 9.96 20.40 -1.30
CA LYS A 225 10.09 19.92 0.08
C LYS A 225 9.87 18.41 0.14
N ARG A 226 10.54 17.75 1.08
CA ARG A 226 10.35 16.32 1.32
C ARG A 226 9.06 16.12 2.12
N LEU A 227 8.49 14.92 2.07
CA LEU A 227 7.23 14.62 2.77
C LEU A 227 7.39 14.76 4.30
N GLU A 228 8.57 14.42 4.81
CA GLU A 228 8.94 14.54 6.21
C GLU A 228 8.92 15.99 6.70
N ASP A 229 9.10 16.97 5.81
CA ASP A 229 9.12 18.39 6.16
C ASP A 229 7.70 18.99 6.27
N PHE A 230 6.65 18.20 5.97
CA PHE A 230 5.23 18.56 6.14
C PHE A 230 4.57 17.89 7.36
N ARG A 231 5.32 17.08 8.12
CA ARG A 231 4.81 16.23 9.20
C ARG A 231 5.14 16.76 10.60
#